data_AF-A0A484LGL9-F1
#
_entry.id   AF-A0A484LGL9-F1
#
_cell.length_a   1.000
_cell.length_b   1.000
_cell.length_c   1.000
_cell.angle_alpha   90.00
_cell.angle_beta   90.00
_cell.angle_gamma   90.00
#
_symmetry.space_group_name_H-M   'P 1'
#
loop_
_entity.id
_entity.type
_entity.pdbx_description
1 polymer ?
#
loop_
_entity_poly.entity_id
_entity_poly.type
_entity_poly.pdbx_seq_one_letter_code
_entity_poly.pdbx_strand_id
1 'polypeptide(L)'
;MASSTSGFVAAVLLIVILNQSDAVSAVQRREMDSMLTALRSNGYGLFSNAIVTSDLSYDLVDGGEAAFTVFAPTDSSLFALDMVNSAFDYTATLRCHVVPQRLSVRGLNRLRPGSSLRTLAADHDVRVESRRSTPSGDVISVDGVNVVVPGLFYAHNIAVHGLKGIFNCRSRRAHDDVLVRQPATPSRSEPPVVTQTESHSESNLTIAKSNAPVSHHFKKKVVAVTLSTNFMLIIHQWMSIRVEKTSI
;
A
#
# COMPACT_ATOMS: atom_id res chain seq x y z
N MET A 1 8.58 -20.06 -57.30
CA MET A 1 8.22 -21.02 -56.22
C MET A 1 8.85 -20.62 -54.88
N ALA A 2 8.63 -19.39 -54.39
CA ALA A 2 9.35 -18.85 -53.22
C ALA A 2 8.44 -18.40 -52.05
N SER A 3 7.12 -18.65 -52.09
CA SER A 3 6.19 -18.15 -51.07
C SER A 3 5.93 -19.11 -49.90
N SER A 4 6.20 -20.41 -50.05
CA SER A 4 5.80 -21.43 -49.06
C SER A 4 6.64 -21.40 -47.78
N THR A 5 7.97 -21.27 -47.89
CA THR A 5 8.90 -21.36 -46.74
C THR A 5 8.76 -20.20 -45.76
N SER A 6 8.45 -18.99 -46.25
CA SER A 6 8.23 -17.81 -45.42
C SER A 6 7.01 -17.97 -44.50
N GLY A 7 5.91 -18.54 -45.02
CA GLY A 7 4.70 -18.79 -44.25
C GLY A 7 4.90 -19.83 -43.13
N PHE A 8 5.64 -20.90 -43.40
CA PHE A 8 5.97 -21.90 -42.38
C PHE A 8 6.87 -21.32 -41.28
N VAL A 9 7.89 -20.55 -41.63
CA VAL A 9 8.77 -19.91 -40.63
C VAL A 9 7.99 -18.92 -39.76
N ALA A 10 7.11 -18.12 -40.37
CA ALA A 10 6.24 -17.21 -39.63
C ALA A 10 5.28 -17.95 -38.68
N ALA A 11 4.70 -19.07 -39.13
CA ALA A 11 3.80 -19.88 -38.30
C ALA A 11 4.54 -20.53 -37.11
N VAL A 12 5.74 -21.09 -37.34
CA VAL A 12 6.55 -21.66 -36.24
C VAL A 12 6.95 -20.57 -35.26
N LEU A 13 7.38 -19.40 -35.73
CA LEU A 13 7.74 -18.28 -34.86
C LEU A 13 6.55 -17.79 -34.04
N LEU A 14 5.36 -17.69 -34.64
CA LEU A 14 4.14 -17.31 -33.93
C LEU A 14 3.76 -18.35 -32.86
N ILE A 15 3.82 -19.65 -33.18
CA ILE A 15 3.57 -20.73 -32.21
C ILE A 15 4.57 -20.67 -31.05
N VAL A 16 5.85 -20.42 -31.34
CA VAL A 16 6.87 -20.25 -30.30
C VAL A 16 6.55 -19.04 -29.42
N ILE A 17 6.23 -17.88 -30.00
CA ILE A 17 5.89 -16.66 -29.25
C ILE A 17 4.67 -16.87 -28.35
N LEU A 18 3.61 -17.49 -28.86
CA LEU A 18 2.39 -17.76 -28.07
C LEU A 18 2.66 -18.71 -26.90
N ASN A 19 3.51 -19.72 -27.08
CA ASN A 19 3.91 -20.63 -26.00
C ASN A 19 4.77 -19.95 -24.91
N GLN A 20 5.55 -18.91 -25.24
CA GLN A 20 6.35 -18.21 -24.24
C GLN A 20 5.48 -17.40 -23.26
N SER A 21 4.37 -16.82 -23.73
CA SER A 21 3.48 -16.02 -22.88
C SER A 21 2.87 -16.83 -21.74
N ASP A 22 2.41 -18.06 -22.03
CA ASP A 22 1.87 -18.96 -21.02
C ASP A 22 2.91 -19.36 -19.98
N ALA A 23 4.15 -19.61 -20.41
CA ALA A 23 5.25 -19.95 -19.52
C ALA A 23 5.59 -18.77 -18.58
N VAL A 24 5.61 -17.54 -19.09
CA VAL A 24 5.86 -16.33 -18.28
C VAL A 24 4.78 -16.15 -17.23
N SER A 25 3.51 -16.21 -17.62
CA SER A 25 2.38 -16.08 -16.67
C SER A 25 2.36 -17.21 -15.63
N ALA A 26 2.73 -18.43 -16.01
CA ALA A 26 2.81 -19.55 -15.07
C ALA A 26 3.95 -19.39 -14.04
N VAL A 27 5.12 -18.89 -14.45
CA VAL A 27 6.22 -18.55 -13.53
C VAL A 27 5.79 -17.44 -12.59
N GLN A 28 5.21 -16.37 -13.11
CA GLN A 28 4.75 -15.24 -12.32
C GLN A 28 3.70 -15.65 -11.27
N ARG A 29 2.75 -16.52 -11.62
CA ARG A 29 1.76 -17.08 -10.67
C ARG A 29 2.42 -17.87 -9.55
N ARG A 30 3.44 -18.68 -9.84
CA ARG A 30 4.18 -19.43 -8.79
C ARG A 30 4.98 -18.49 -7.87
N GLU A 31 5.60 -17.46 -8.43
CA GLU A 31 6.28 -16.43 -7.65
C GLU A 31 5.28 -15.67 -6.75
N MET A 32 4.07 -15.40 -7.25
CA MET A 32 2.96 -14.81 -6.50
C MET A 32 2.56 -15.69 -5.30
N ASP A 33 2.32 -16.98 -5.51
CA ASP A 33 1.91 -17.89 -4.42
C ASP A 33 2.99 -17.98 -3.33
N SER A 34 4.26 -17.99 -3.75
CA SER A 34 5.41 -17.98 -2.83
C SER A 34 5.50 -16.67 -2.05
N MET A 35 5.28 -15.54 -2.72
CA MET A 35 5.21 -14.21 -2.10
C MET A 35 4.08 -14.14 -1.07
N LEU A 36 2.87 -14.57 -1.43
CA LEU A 36 1.70 -14.58 -0.53
C LEU A 36 1.94 -15.48 0.69
N THR A 37 2.60 -16.62 0.50
CA THR A 37 3.00 -17.50 1.61
C THR A 37 4.01 -16.81 2.54
N ALA A 38 5.01 -16.13 1.98
CA ALA A 38 6.00 -15.39 2.76
C ALA A 38 5.38 -14.24 3.56
N LEU A 39 4.41 -13.50 3.00
CA LEU A 39 3.67 -12.46 3.71
C LEU A 39 2.94 -13.04 4.93
N ARG A 40 2.20 -14.14 4.75
CA ARG A 40 1.45 -14.80 5.83
C ARG A 40 2.37 -15.30 6.95
N SER A 41 3.48 -15.95 6.61
CA SER A 41 4.42 -16.49 7.61
C SER A 41 5.19 -15.42 8.39
N ASN A 42 5.25 -14.19 7.89
CA ASN A 42 5.95 -13.07 8.52
C ASN A 42 5.02 -12.05 9.21
N GLY A 43 3.73 -12.34 9.37
CA GLY A 43 2.78 -11.45 10.08
C GLY A 43 2.20 -10.32 9.22
N TYR A 44 2.18 -10.49 7.91
CA TYR A 44 1.55 -9.61 6.92
C TYR A 44 0.36 -10.33 6.23
N GLY A 45 -0.38 -11.11 7.02
CA GLY A 45 -1.40 -12.04 6.51
C GLY A 45 -2.64 -11.32 5.98
N LEU A 46 -3.04 -10.20 6.58
CA LEU A 46 -4.17 -9.42 6.09
C LEU A 46 -3.86 -8.80 4.74
N PHE A 47 -2.62 -8.33 4.54
CA PHE A 47 -2.23 -7.79 3.25
C PHE A 47 -2.17 -8.86 2.16
N SER A 48 -1.71 -10.07 2.48
CA SER A 48 -1.79 -11.21 1.56
C SER A 48 -3.23 -11.51 1.15
N ASN A 49 -4.17 -11.51 2.08
CA ASN A 49 -5.58 -11.74 1.78
C ASN A 49 -6.15 -10.60 0.93
N ALA A 50 -5.84 -9.35 1.28
CA ALA A 50 -6.28 -8.17 0.54
C ALA A 50 -5.81 -8.18 -0.93
N ILE A 51 -4.58 -8.64 -1.20
CA ILE A 51 -4.09 -8.85 -2.58
C ILE A 51 -4.98 -9.85 -3.32
N VAL A 52 -5.24 -11.02 -2.72
CA VAL A 52 -6.00 -12.12 -3.36
C VAL A 52 -7.46 -11.75 -3.58
N THR A 53 -8.07 -10.96 -2.70
CA THR A 53 -9.49 -10.63 -2.75
C THR A 53 -9.80 -9.33 -3.50
N SER A 54 -8.79 -8.62 -3.99
CA SER A 54 -8.97 -7.37 -4.73
C SER A 54 -8.45 -7.48 -6.15
N ASP A 55 -8.78 -6.47 -6.96
CA ASP A 55 -8.29 -6.34 -8.33
C ASP A 55 -6.77 -6.16 -8.42
N LEU A 56 -6.09 -5.91 -7.29
CA LEU A 56 -4.63 -5.88 -7.24
C LEU A 56 -4.01 -7.22 -7.66
N SER A 57 -4.68 -8.35 -7.40
CA SER A 57 -4.22 -9.66 -7.89
C SER A 57 -4.08 -9.71 -9.41
N TYR A 58 -5.02 -9.09 -10.13
CA TYR A 58 -4.97 -9.00 -11.59
C TYR A 58 -3.84 -8.07 -12.04
N ASP A 59 -3.71 -6.90 -11.41
CA ASP A 59 -2.65 -5.93 -11.73
C ASP A 59 -1.24 -6.55 -11.58
N LEU A 60 -1.05 -7.47 -10.63
CA LEU A 60 0.23 -8.11 -10.35
C LEU A 60 0.55 -9.34 -11.22
N VAL A 61 -0.47 -9.98 -11.83
CA VAL A 61 -0.30 -11.18 -12.67
C VAL A 61 -0.38 -10.83 -14.16
N ASP A 62 -1.37 -10.01 -14.53
CA ASP A 62 -1.75 -9.73 -15.91
C ASP A 62 -1.70 -8.22 -16.25
N GLY A 63 -1.37 -7.34 -15.29
CA GLY A 63 -1.35 -5.88 -15.47
C GLY A 63 -0.25 -5.32 -16.37
N GLY A 64 0.48 -6.16 -17.10
CA GLY A 64 1.52 -5.77 -18.07
C GLY A 64 2.87 -5.40 -17.46
N GLU A 65 2.97 -5.27 -16.14
CA GLU A 65 4.22 -4.96 -15.44
C GLU A 65 5.05 -6.23 -15.21
N ALA A 66 6.24 -6.26 -15.80
CA ALA A 66 7.11 -7.44 -15.75
C ALA A 66 7.80 -7.63 -14.40
N ALA A 67 7.93 -6.57 -13.57
CA ALA A 67 8.66 -6.63 -12.31
C ALA A 67 8.18 -5.56 -11.33
N PHE A 68 8.06 -5.91 -10.04
CA PHE A 68 7.54 -5.00 -9.02
C PHE A 68 8.17 -5.16 -7.65
N THR A 69 8.00 -4.11 -6.84
CA THR A 69 8.32 -4.09 -5.42
C THR A 69 7.06 -3.90 -4.62
N VAL A 70 6.85 -4.77 -3.63
CA VAL A 70 5.73 -4.71 -2.70
C VAL A 70 6.22 -4.22 -1.34
N PHE A 71 5.62 -3.14 -0.85
CA PHE A 71 5.85 -2.61 0.49
C PHE A 71 4.72 -3.04 1.41
N ALA A 72 4.89 -4.15 2.15
CA ALA A 72 3.81 -4.76 2.91
C ALA A 72 3.50 -3.97 4.20
N PRO A 73 2.28 -3.43 4.38
CA PRO A 73 1.87 -2.76 5.60
C PRO A 73 1.56 -3.76 6.72
N THR A 74 1.73 -3.35 7.98
CA THR A 74 1.37 -4.22 9.11
C THR A 74 -0.12 -4.54 9.13
N ASP A 75 -0.48 -5.74 9.59
CA ASP A 75 -1.88 -6.16 9.73
C ASP A 75 -2.69 -5.15 10.57
N SER A 76 -2.12 -4.59 11.64
CA SER A 76 -2.78 -3.56 12.45
C SER A 76 -3.11 -2.28 11.67
N SER A 77 -2.20 -1.82 10.81
CA SER A 77 -2.44 -0.60 10.01
C SER A 77 -3.46 -0.85 8.91
N LEU A 78 -3.42 -2.04 8.30
CA LEU A 78 -4.37 -2.41 7.26
C LEU A 78 -5.79 -2.62 7.83
N PHE A 79 -5.90 -3.21 9.01
CA PHE A 79 -7.17 -3.34 9.72
C PHE A 79 -7.78 -1.97 10.05
N ALA A 80 -6.97 -1.03 10.54
CA ALA A 80 -7.43 0.32 10.82
C ALA A 80 -7.93 1.04 9.56
N LEU A 81 -7.26 0.84 8.41
CA LEU A 81 -7.68 1.40 7.13
C LEU A 81 -9.07 0.89 6.70
N ASP A 82 -9.31 -0.42 6.81
CA ASP A 82 -10.58 -1.07 6.44
C ASP A 82 -11.78 -0.52 7.22
N MET A 83 -11.56 -0.05 8.45
CA MET A 83 -12.64 0.52 9.28
C MET A 83 -13.08 1.93 8.87
N VAL A 84 -12.25 2.69 8.17
CA VAL A 84 -12.48 4.13 7.92
C VAL A 84 -12.63 4.50 6.45
N ASN A 85 -12.16 3.65 5.54
CA ASN A 85 -12.12 3.95 4.11
C ASN A 85 -13.25 3.28 3.33
N SER A 86 -13.65 3.90 2.22
CA SER A 86 -14.50 3.25 1.23
C SER A 86 -13.73 2.10 0.53
N ALA A 87 -14.45 1.17 -0.08
CA ALA A 87 -13.83 0.08 -0.84
C ALA A 87 -12.94 0.58 -2.00
N PHE A 88 -13.30 1.73 -2.59
CA PHE A 88 -12.52 2.38 -3.63
C PHE A 88 -11.19 2.91 -3.09
N ASP A 89 -11.23 3.65 -1.97
CA ASP A 89 -10.03 4.20 -1.35
C ASP A 89 -9.13 3.11 -0.75
N TYR A 90 -9.74 2.01 -0.28
CA TYR A 90 -9.02 0.85 0.20
C TYR A 90 -8.17 0.23 -0.91
N THR A 91 -8.77 -0.08 -2.06
CA THR A 91 -8.04 -0.68 -3.20
C THR A 91 -7.01 0.30 -3.78
N ALA A 92 -7.31 1.59 -3.83
CA ALA A 92 -6.33 2.62 -4.23
C ALA A 92 -5.12 2.64 -3.29
N THR A 93 -5.36 2.51 -1.97
CA THR A 93 -4.28 2.42 -0.98
C THR A 93 -3.45 1.15 -1.18
N LEU A 94 -4.08 -0.01 -1.43
CA LEU A 94 -3.33 -1.25 -1.74
C LEU A 94 -2.40 -1.08 -2.94
N ARG A 95 -2.85 -0.39 -4.00
CA ARG A 95 -2.03 -0.12 -5.20
C ARG A 95 -0.84 0.77 -4.93
N CYS A 96 -0.92 1.69 -3.98
CA CYS A 96 0.24 2.48 -3.56
C CYS A 96 1.35 1.66 -2.92
N HIS A 97 1.01 0.53 -2.33
CA HIS A 97 1.99 -0.38 -1.75
C HIS A 97 2.79 -1.17 -2.81
N VAL A 98 2.55 -0.91 -4.10
CA VAL A 98 3.24 -1.58 -5.20
C VAL A 98 3.89 -0.56 -6.12
N VAL A 99 5.19 -0.72 -6.33
CA VAL A 99 6.00 0.03 -7.30
C VAL A 99 6.27 -0.88 -8.50
N PRO A 100 5.96 -0.48 -9.76
CA PRO A 100 6.21 -1.25 -10.98
C PRO A 100 7.70 -1.23 -11.39
N GLN A 101 8.56 -1.50 -10.42
CA GLN A 101 9.99 -1.68 -10.59
C GLN A 101 10.48 -2.58 -9.46
N ARG A 102 11.24 -3.63 -9.78
CA ARG A 102 11.86 -4.48 -8.76
C ARG A 102 13.09 -3.81 -8.15
N LEU A 103 13.01 -3.53 -6.85
CA LEU A 103 14.03 -2.85 -6.07
C LEU A 103 14.39 -3.75 -4.89
N SER A 104 15.64 -4.21 -4.82
CA SER A 104 16.16 -4.86 -3.62
C SER A 104 16.52 -3.82 -2.56
N VAL A 105 16.88 -4.25 -1.34
CA VAL A 105 17.38 -3.32 -0.30
C VAL A 105 18.58 -2.53 -0.81
N ARG A 106 19.48 -3.19 -1.55
CA ARG A 106 20.62 -2.54 -2.20
C ARG A 106 20.16 -1.53 -3.26
N GLY A 107 19.10 -1.83 -3.99
CA GLY A 107 18.47 -0.92 -4.94
C GLY A 107 17.93 0.33 -4.24
N LEU A 108 17.17 0.15 -3.16
CA LEU A 108 16.62 1.25 -2.34
C LEU A 108 17.73 2.14 -1.76
N ASN A 109 18.80 1.55 -1.23
CA ASN A 109 19.93 2.30 -0.68
C ASN A 109 20.75 3.07 -1.72
N ARG A 110 20.62 2.72 -3.01
CA ARG A 110 21.28 3.43 -4.11
C ARG A 110 20.47 4.60 -4.64
N LEU A 111 19.20 4.69 -4.28
CA LEU A 111 18.37 5.83 -4.65
C LEU A 111 18.89 7.07 -3.94
N ARG A 112 18.75 8.22 -4.59
CA ARG A 112 19.06 9.49 -3.93
C ARG A 112 18.01 9.71 -2.84
N PRO A 113 18.38 10.18 -1.64
CA PRO A 113 17.40 10.56 -0.64
C PRO A 113 16.40 11.55 -1.24
N GLY A 114 15.11 11.23 -1.14
CA GLY A 114 14.04 11.97 -1.79
C GLY A 114 13.72 11.54 -3.23
N SER A 115 14.19 10.39 -3.70
CA SER A 115 13.74 9.83 -4.98
C SER A 115 12.23 9.53 -4.94
N SER A 116 11.50 9.97 -5.98
CA SER A 116 10.09 9.64 -6.21
C SER A 116 10.00 8.34 -6.99
N LEU A 117 9.16 7.41 -6.55
CA LEU A 117 8.87 6.15 -7.23
C LEU A 117 7.39 6.12 -7.58
N ARG A 118 7.06 5.91 -8.85
CA ARG A 118 5.68 5.70 -9.28
C ARG A 118 5.12 4.44 -8.64
N THR A 119 3.82 4.44 -8.35
CA THR A 119 3.12 3.26 -7.86
C THR A 119 2.07 2.77 -8.87
N LEU A 120 1.41 1.65 -8.58
CA LEU A 120 0.24 1.22 -9.34
C LEU A 120 -0.98 2.12 -9.10
N ALA A 121 -0.96 3.00 -8.10
CA ALA A 121 -1.94 4.05 -7.96
C ALA A 121 -1.53 5.23 -8.87
N ALA A 122 -2.28 5.44 -9.95
CA ALA A 122 -1.93 6.37 -11.03
C ALA A 122 -1.57 7.81 -10.57
N ASP A 123 -2.14 8.27 -9.46
CA ASP A 123 -1.98 9.63 -8.94
C ASP A 123 -1.12 9.70 -7.67
N HIS A 124 -0.38 8.64 -7.34
CA HIS A 124 0.41 8.60 -6.13
C HIS A 124 1.81 8.01 -6.35
N ASP A 125 2.82 8.84 -6.07
CA ASP A 125 4.21 8.43 -6.01
C ASP A 125 4.63 8.29 -4.55
N VAL A 126 5.50 7.33 -4.26
CA VAL A 126 6.10 7.16 -2.94
C VAL A 126 7.53 7.68 -2.93
N ARG A 127 7.91 8.35 -1.84
CA ARG A 127 9.22 9.00 -1.73
C ARG A 127 10.16 8.17 -0.85
N VAL A 128 11.33 7.81 -1.38
CA VAL A 128 12.32 7.04 -0.61
C VAL A 128 13.26 7.97 0.11
N GLU A 129 13.41 7.77 1.41
CA GLU A 129 14.38 8.46 2.26
C GLU A 129 15.30 7.44 2.92
N SER A 130 16.58 7.80 3.01
CA SER A 130 17.57 7.03 3.77
C SER A 130 18.23 7.96 4.76
N ARG A 131 18.19 7.60 6.04
CA ARG A 131 18.97 8.27 7.09
C ARG A 131 20.10 7.35 7.52
N ARG A 132 21.32 7.89 7.49
CA ARG A 132 22.45 7.30 8.20
C ARG A 132 22.18 7.41 9.69
N SER A 133 21.78 6.31 10.32
CA SER A 133 21.27 6.34 11.69
C SER A 133 22.23 5.75 12.70
N THR A 134 23.03 4.73 12.36
CA THR A 134 23.84 3.98 13.35
C THR A 134 24.99 3.19 12.71
N PRO A 135 25.95 2.67 13.50
CA PRO A 135 26.91 1.65 13.02
C PRO A 135 26.25 0.38 12.46
N SER A 136 25.00 0.10 12.86
CA SER A 136 24.20 -1.04 12.42
C SER A 136 23.53 -0.88 11.04
N GLY A 137 23.69 0.28 10.40
CA GLY A 137 23.24 0.52 9.02
C GLY A 137 22.28 1.70 8.85
N ASP A 138 21.87 1.89 7.60
CA ASP A 138 20.96 2.94 7.17
C ASP A 138 19.50 2.56 7.47
N VAL A 139 18.74 3.51 7.99
CA VAL A 139 17.28 3.38 8.15
C VAL A 139 16.62 3.90 6.89
N ILE A 140 15.91 3.01 6.20
CA ILE A 140 15.15 3.32 4.99
C ILE A 140 13.69 3.58 5.38
N SER A 141 13.14 4.70 4.91
CA SER A 141 11.70 4.98 4.96
C SER A 141 11.17 5.25 3.57
N VAL A 142 9.93 4.82 3.33
CA VAL A 142 9.20 5.06 2.09
C VAL A 142 7.93 5.81 2.46
N ASP A 143 7.75 7.00 1.88
CA ASP A 143 6.68 7.93 2.21
C ASP A 143 6.53 8.19 3.73
N GLY A 144 7.67 8.37 4.41
CA GLY A 144 7.73 8.57 5.86
C GLY A 144 7.47 7.31 6.71
N VAL A 145 7.19 6.15 6.10
CA VAL A 145 6.99 4.88 6.79
C VAL A 145 8.26 4.04 6.76
N ASN A 146 8.74 3.61 7.93
CA ASN A 146 9.97 2.83 8.02
C ASN A 146 9.81 1.42 7.43
N VAL A 147 10.82 1.00 6.66
CA VAL A 147 11.01 -0.39 6.25
C VAL A 147 11.67 -1.13 7.41
N VAL A 148 10.94 -2.06 8.04
CA VAL A 148 11.39 -2.80 9.24
C VAL A 148 11.74 -4.26 8.96
N VAL A 149 11.22 -4.83 7.87
CA VAL A 149 11.62 -6.15 7.37
C VAL A 149 12.14 -5.99 5.94
N PRO A 150 13.37 -5.46 5.78
CA PRO A 150 13.96 -5.27 4.45
C PRO A 150 14.22 -6.63 3.79
N GLY A 151 13.75 -6.84 2.55
CA GLY A 151 13.96 -8.08 1.81
C GLY A 151 13.21 -9.29 2.36
N LEU A 152 11.96 -9.06 2.80
CA LEU A 152 11.04 -10.09 3.30
C LEU A 152 10.87 -11.26 2.32
N PHE A 153 10.90 -10.98 1.02
CA PHE A 153 10.85 -11.98 -0.03
C PHE A 153 11.52 -11.47 -1.31
N TYR A 154 12.18 -12.39 -2.03
CA TYR A 154 12.75 -12.13 -3.35
C TYR A 154 12.43 -13.28 -4.30
N ALA A 155 11.95 -12.92 -5.48
CA ALA A 155 11.89 -13.78 -6.65
C ALA A 155 12.57 -13.11 -7.84
N HIS A 156 12.44 -13.66 -9.05
CA HIS A 156 13.08 -13.08 -10.24
C HIS A 156 12.55 -11.67 -10.52
N ASN A 157 11.22 -11.53 -10.49
CA ASN A 157 10.53 -10.29 -10.83
C ASN A 157 9.89 -9.58 -9.61
N ILE A 158 9.94 -10.21 -8.44
CA ILE A 158 9.31 -9.71 -7.23
C ILE A 158 10.35 -9.36 -6.16
N ALA A 159 10.17 -8.22 -5.50
CA ALA A 159 10.82 -7.88 -4.24
C ALA A 159 9.77 -7.47 -3.20
N VAL A 160 9.94 -7.89 -1.95
CA VAL A 160 9.02 -7.50 -0.86
C VAL A 160 9.80 -6.93 0.31
N HIS A 161 9.27 -5.85 0.87
CA HIS A 161 9.80 -5.16 2.04
C HIS A 161 8.67 -4.93 3.04
N GLY A 162 8.83 -5.38 4.28
CA GLY A 162 7.85 -5.16 5.34
C GLY A 162 7.98 -3.76 5.96
N LEU A 163 6.85 -3.07 6.10
CA LEU A 163 6.73 -1.74 6.69
C LEU A 163 6.31 -1.80 8.16
N LYS A 164 6.56 -0.70 8.89
CA LYS A 164 6.04 -0.46 10.26
C LYS A 164 4.66 0.23 10.28
N GLY A 165 4.03 0.40 9.13
CA GLY A 165 2.83 1.21 9.00
C GLY A 165 2.17 1.03 7.63
N ILE A 166 1.41 2.03 7.21
CA ILE A 166 0.69 2.08 5.93
C ILE A 166 0.89 3.44 5.28
N PHE A 167 0.88 3.52 3.95
CA PHE A 167 1.01 4.80 3.24
C PHE A 167 -0.28 5.62 3.34
N ASN A 168 -0.16 6.94 3.35
CA ASN A 168 -1.31 7.84 3.37
C ASN A 168 -1.76 8.15 1.93
N CYS A 169 -2.25 7.12 1.25
CA CYS A 169 -2.76 7.24 -0.10
C CYS A 169 -4.20 7.70 -0.13
N ARG A 170 -4.39 9.01 -0.20
CA ARG A 170 -5.71 9.58 -0.47
C ARG A 170 -5.88 9.73 -1.98
N SER A 171 -6.96 9.18 -2.53
CA SER A 171 -7.34 9.49 -3.91
C SER A 171 -7.53 11.00 -4.02
N ARG A 172 -6.79 11.64 -4.93
CA ARG A 172 -6.83 13.09 -5.13
C ARG A 172 -8.23 13.61 -5.52
N ARG A 173 -9.11 12.74 -6.01
CA ARG A 173 -10.53 13.06 -6.26
C ARG A 173 -11.25 13.60 -5.02
N ALA A 174 -10.88 13.16 -3.82
CA ALA A 174 -11.47 13.67 -2.57
C ALA A 174 -10.89 15.04 -2.13
N HIS A 175 -9.70 15.40 -2.61
CA HIS A 175 -9.05 16.68 -2.28
C HIS A 175 -9.53 17.83 -3.18
N ASP A 176 -9.84 17.55 -4.45
CA ASP A 176 -10.33 18.56 -5.38
C ASP A 176 -11.78 18.99 -5.04
N ASP A 177 -12.61 18.11 -4.48
CA ASP A 177 -13.98 18.45 -4.02
C ASP A 177 -14.03 19.33 -2.76
N VAL A 178 -12.95 19.37 -1.96
CA VAL A 178 -12.87 20.22 -0.76
C VAL A 178 -12.45 21.65 -1.12
N LEU A 179 -11.63 21.83 -2.16
CA LEU A 179 -11.21 23.14 -2.66
C LEU A 179 -12.33 23.87 -3.44
N VAL A 180 -13.38 23.17 -3.89
CA VAL A 180 -14.53 23.77 -4.57
C VAL A 180 -15.62 24.26 -3.60
N ARG A 181 -15.58 23.84 -2.33
CA ARG A 181 -16.64 24.15 -1.33
C ARG A 181 -16.29 25.25 -0.33
N GLN A 182 -15.22 26.01 -0.50
CA GLN A 182 -15.05 27.23 0.30
C GLN A 182 -16.04 28.29 -0.17
N PRO A 183 -17.07 28.65 0.62
CA PRO A 183 -17.89 29.81 0.29
C PRO A 183 -16.98 31.03 0.35
N ALA A 184 -17.01 31.85 -0.69
CA ALA A 184 -16.35 33.15 -0.66
C ALA A 184 -16.85 33.91 0.58
N THR A 185 -15.93 34.19 1.50
CA THR A 185 -16.18 35.10 2.62
C THR A 185 -16.57 36.46 2.03
N PRO A 186 -17.75 37.03 2.37
CA PRO A 186 -18.05 38.39 1.95
C PRO A 186 -17.08 39.32 2.70
N SER A 187 -16.34 40.10 1.92
CA SER A 187 -15.39 41.10 2.41
C SER A 187 -16.12 42.06 3.35
N ARG A 188 -15.82 41.96 4.66
CA ARG A 188 -16.38 42.84 5.67
C ARG A 188 -15.59 44.15 5.64
N SER A 189 -16.27 45.20 5.21
CA SER A 189 -15.87 46.60 5.34
C SER A 189 -15.55 46.94 6.81
N GLU A 190 -14.39 47.56 7.04
CA GLU A 190 -14.14 48.47 8.18
C GLU A 190 -15.16 49.64 8.14
N PRO A 191 -15.55 50.29 9.27
CA PRO A 191 -14.68 50.85 10.34
C PRO A 191 -15.39 50.88 11.73
N PRO A 192 -15.07 51.74 12.74
CA PRO A 192 -13.86 52.48 13.09
C PRO A 192 -13.29 52.15 14.49
N VAL A 193 -12.09 52.70 14.72
CA VAL A 193 -11.34 52.89 15.97
C VAL A 193 -12.21 53.05 17.22
N VAL A 194 -11.96 52.22 18.24
CA VAL A 194 -12.22 52.53 19.65
C VAL A 194 -10.97 52.17 20.46
N THR A 195 -10.38 53.21 21.03
CA THR A 195 -9.29 53.22 22.02
C THR A 195 -9.56 52.25 23.16
N GLN A 196 -8.60 51.37 23.47
CA GLN A 196 -8.56 50.67 24.76
C GLN A 196 -7.24 50.93 25.47
N THR A 197 -7.40 51.62 26.59
CA THR A 197 -6.46 51.92 27.65
C THR A 197 -5.98 50.66 28.36
N GLU A 198 -4.72 50.71 28.77
CA GLU A 198 -3.97 49.89 29.74
C GLU A 198 -4.75 48.90 30.62
N SER A 199 -4.21 47.69 30.79
CA SER A 199 -3.73 47.23 32.11
C SER A 199 -3.01 45.88 32.05
N HIS A 200 -1.87 45.86 32.73
CA HIS A 200 -1.04 44.71 33.08
C HIS A 200 -1.81 43.66 33.89
N SER A 201 -1.46 42.38 33.72
CA SER A 201 -0.97 41.55 34.84
C SER A 201 -0.34 40.27 34.33
N GLU A 202 0.94 40.11 34.62
CA GLU A 202 1.63 38.82 34.65
C GLU A 202 1.08 37.95 35.78
N SER A 203 1.07 36.63 35.59
CA SER A 203 1.36 35.67 36.66
C SER A 203 1.74 34.31 36.07
N ASN A 204 3.04 34.03 36.08
CA ASN A 204 3.61 32.68 36.06
C ASN A 204 3.23 31.96 37.36
N LEU A 205 2.91 30.66 37.30
CA LEU A 205 3.21 29.75 38.39
C LEU A 205 3.52 28.32 37.89
N THR A 206 4.62 27.81 38.42
CA THR A 206 5.34 26.61 38.05
C THR A 206 4.98 25.42 38.98
N ILE A 207 5.23 24.20 38.48
CA ILE A 207 5.53 22.95 39.20
C ILE A 207 4.35 22.14 39.79
N ALA A 208 4.19 20.91 39.29
CA ALA A 208 4.31 19.70 40.10
C ALA A 208 4.56 18.45 39.22
N LYS A 209 5.67 17.78 39.52
CA LYS A 209 6.15 16.51 38.99
C LYS A 209 5.65 15.42 39.94
N SER A 210 4.99 14.38 39.43
CA SER A 210 4.63 13.20 40.23
C SER A 210 4.97 11.93 39.46
N ASN A 211 6.01 11.25 39.94
CA ASN A 211 6.40 9.90 39.55
C ASN A 211 5.82 8.91 40.56
N ALA A 212 5.14 7.85 40.09
CA ALA A 212 5.05 6.57 40.79
C ALA A 212 4.78 5.42 39.78
N PRO A 213 5.38 4.22 39.96
CA PRO A 213 5.30 3.14 38.99
C PRO A 213 4.10 2.23 39.27
N VAL A 214 3.33 1.88 38.22
CA VAL A 214 2.27 0.87 38.32
C VAL A 214 2.66 -0.35 37.50
N SER A 215 2.89 -1.45 38.22
CA SER A 215 3.10 -2.80 37.67
C SER A 215 1.75 -3.42 37.32
N HIS A 216 1.56 -3.84 36.06
CA HIS A 216 0.49 -4.76 35.68
C HIS A 216 0.97 -5.87 34.75
N HIS A 217 1.09 -7.06 35.34
CA HIS A 217 0.99 -8.34 34.66
C HIS A 217 -0.42 -8.49 34.08
N PHE A 218 -0.57 -8.65 32.76
CA PHE A 218 -1.83 -9.16 32.19
C PHE A 218 -1.65 -10.00 30.92
N LYS A 219 -1.92 -11.30 31.14
CA LYS A 219 -2.28 -12.43 30.29
C LYS A 219 -2.53 -12.16 28.79
N LYS A 220 -1.84 -12.94 27.94
CA LYS A 220 -2.18 -13.14 26.51
C LYS A 220 -3.64 -13.63 26.39
N LYS A 221 -4.50 -12.83 25.77
CA LYS A 221 -5.81 -13.27 25.28
C LYS A 221 -5.64 -13.70 23.83
N VAL A 222 -6.01 -14.95 23.53
CA VAL A 222 -6.24 -15.41 22.16
C VAL A 222 -7.47 -14.65 21.68
N VAL A 223 -7.28 -13.76 20.70
CA VAL A 223 -8.36 -13.01 20.06
C VAL A 223 -8.94 -13.90 18.97
N ALA A 224 -10.19 -14.34 19.15
CA ALA A 224 -10.97 -14.90 18.07
C ALA A 224 -11.14 -13.82 16.99
N VAL A 225 -10.72 -14.14 15.76
CA VAL A 225 -10.85 -13.23 14.61
C VAL A 225 -12.32 -13.18 14.23
N THR A 226 -13.05 -12.19 14.75
CA THR A 226 -14.40 -11.90 14.31
C THR A 226 -14.32 -11.13 13.00
N LEU A 227 -14.66 -11.79 11.90
CA LEU A 227 -14.77 -11.15 10.58
C LEU A 227 -15.90 -10.12 10.63
N SER A 228 -15.63 -8.92 10.12
CA SER A 228 -16.62 -7.83 10.03
C SER A 228 -17.84 -8.26 9.22
N THR A 229 -19.02 -7.77 9.59
CA THR A 229 -20.30 -8.04 8.89
C THR A 229 -20.22 -7.70 7.40
N ASN A 230 -19.41 -6.70 7.02
CA ASN A 230 -19.17 -6.33 5.63
C ASN A 230 -18.39 -7.43 4.86
N PHE A 231 -17.44 -8.10 5.52
CA PHE A 231 -16.69 -9.22 4.94
C PHE A 231 -17.59 -10.45 4.75
N MET A 232 -18.52 -10.70 5.69
CA MET A 232 -19.53 -11.75 5.53
C MET A 232 -20.51 -11.45 4.39
N LEU A 233 -20.87 -10.19 4.17
CA LEU A 233 -21.68 -9.77 3.03
C LEU A 233 -20.95 -10.00 1.69
N ILE A 234 -19.64 -9.74 1.63
CA ILE A 234 -18.83 -9.99 0.42
C ILE A 234 -18.73 -11.49 0.13
N ILE A 235 -18.51 -12.33 1.15
CA ILE A 235 -18.51 -13.79 0.97
C ILE A 235 -19.89 -14.28 0.50
N HIS A 236 -20.97 -13.78 1.10
CA HIS A 236 -22.33 -14.17 0.75
C HIS A 236 -22.69 -13.74 -0.69
N GLN A 237 -22.32 -12.52 -1.09
CA GLN A 237 -22.51 -12.01 -2.45
C GLN A 237 -21.73 -12.86 -3.48
N TRP A 238 -20.49 -13.23 -3.16
CA TRP A 238 -19.64 -14.05 -4.04
C TRP A 238 -20.16 -15.49 -4.18
N MET A 239 -20.68 -16.08 -3.09
CA MET A 239 -21.33 -17.39 -3.15
C MET A 239 -22.62 -17.37 -3.98
N SER A 240 -23.42 -16.30 -3.88
CA SER A 240 -24.66 -16.19 -4.66
C SER A 240 -24.41 -16.08 -6.17
N ILE A 241 -23.34 -15.41 -6.59
CA ILE A 241 -22.93 -15.29 -8.01
C ILE A 241 -22.39 -16.63 -8.56
N ARG A 242 -21.80 -17.48 -7.70
CA ARG A 242 -21.26 -18.78 -8.12
C ARG A 242 -22.35 -19.83 -8.39
N VAL A 243 -23.48 -19.76 -7.70
CA VAL A 243 -24.60 -20.70 -7.88
C VAL A 243 -25.37 -20.43 -9.19
N GLU A 244 -25.44 -19.18 -9.65
CA GLU A 244 -26.11 -18.80 -10.91
C GLU A 244 -25.39 -19.35 -12.16
N LYS A 245 -24.08 -19.65 -12.08
CA LYS A 245 -23.29 -20.16 -13.21
C LYS A 245 -23.21 -21.68 -13.32
N THR A 246 -23.85 -22.43 -12.41
CA THR A 246 -23.91 -23.90 -12.46
C THR A 246 -25.27 -24.46 -12.88
N SER A 247 -26.20 -23.61 -13.30
CA SER A 247 -27.50 -24.01 -13.85
C SER A 247 -27.68 -23.47 -15.27
N ILE A 248 -26.78 -23.87 -16.18
CA ILE A 248 -27.03 -23.95 -17.62
C ILE A 248 -26.45 -25.28 -18.10
#